data_AF-A0A1H5TPZ1-F1
#
_entry.id   AF-A0A1H5TPZ1-F1
#
_cell.length_a   1.000
_cell.length_b   1.000
_cell.length_c   1.000
_cell.angle_alpha   90.00
_cell.angle_beta   90.00
_cell.angle_gamma   90.00
#
_symmetry.space_group_name_H-M   'P 1'
#
loop_
_entity.id
_entity.type
_entity.pdbx_description
1 polymer ?
#
loop_
_entity_poly.entity_id
_entity_poly.type
_entity_poly.pdbx_seq_one_letter_code
_entity_poly.pdbx_strand_id
1 'polypeptide(L)'
;MGTRKQDQLVLDARRTRAVPPPLYKVLLLNDDYTPMDFVIVVLQKYFGMDRERATRVMLQVHREGMGVCGTFPRDIATTKVEQVASFARQHQHPLACVMEEN
;
A
#
# COMPACT_ATOMS: atom_id res chain seq x y z
N MET A 1 -56.29 -28.01 24.97
CA MET A 1 -55.59 -26.72 25.07
C MET A 1 -54.12 -26.98 24.82
N GLY A 2 -53.64 -26.68 23.61
CA GLY A 2 -52.25 -26.95 23.20
C GLY A 2 -51.34 -25.80 23.60
N THR A 3 -50.47 -26.01 24.58
CA THR A 3 -49.41 -25.08 24.95
C THR A 3 -48.31 -25.12 23.89
N ARG A 4 -48.30 -24.09 23.03
CA ARG A 4 -47.30 -23.84 22.00
C ARG A 4 -45.96 -23.55 22.68
N LYS A 5 -45.05 -24.54 22.70
CA LYS A 5 -43.67 -24.36 23.18
C LYS A 5 -42.98 -23.32 22.30
N GLN A 6 -42.39 -22.33 22.96
CA GLN A 6 -41.65 -21.23 22.38
C GLN A 6 -40.45 -21.78 21.59
N ASP A 7 -40.34 -21.37 20.32
CA ASP A 7 -39.14 -21.53 19.51
C ASP A 7 -37.98 -20.77 20.16
N GLN A 8 -37.11 -21.51 20.85
CA GLN A 8 -35.82 -21.02 21.28
C GLN A 8 -34.92 -20.94 20.04
N LEU A 9 -34.92 -19.78 19.39
CA LEU A 9 -33.89 -19.43 18.41
C LEU A 9 -32.57 -19.21 19.17
N VAL A 10 -31.86 -20.30 19.39
CA VAL A 10 -30.47 -20.28 19.84
C VAL A 10 -29.64 -19.80 18.65
N LEU A 11 -29.34 -18.50 18.64
CA LEU A 11 -28.35 -17.94 17.73
C LEU A 11 -26.99 -18.48 18.17
N ASP A 12 -26.61 -19.63 17.63
CA ASP A 12 -25.23 -20.09 17.64
C ASP A 12 -24.39 -18.99 17.00
N ALA A 13 -23.72 -18.19 17.84
CA ALA A 13 -22.72 -17.24 17.43
C ALA A 13 -21.53 -18.04 16.88
N ARG A 14 -21.66 -18.55 15.65
CA ARG A 14 -20.55 -19.00 14.83
C ARG A 14 -19.60 -17.81 14.78
N ARG A 15 -18.51 -17.87 15.53
CA ARG A 15 -17.38 -16.95 15.37
C ARG A 15 -16.81 -17.21 13.99
N THR A 16 -17.35 -16.55 12.97
CA THR A 16 -16.77 -16.52 11.64
C THR A 16 -15.43 -15.81 11.81
N ARG A 17 -14.34 -16.58 11.80
CA ARG A 17 -13.00 -16.04 11.94
C ARG A 17 -12.73 -15.24 10.67
N ALA A 18 -12.76 -13.91 10.76
CA ALA A 18 -12.47 -13.04 9.64
C ALA A 18 -11.06 -13.39 9.11
N VAL A 19 -10.97 -13.68 7.82
CA VAL A 19 -9.68 -13.87 7.15
C VAL A 19 -8.97 -12.51 7.13
N PRO A 20 -7.66 -12.44 7.45
CA PRO A 20 -6.93 -11.19 7.34
C PRO A 20 -7.02 -10.64 5.90
N PRO A 21 -7.09 -9.31 5.73
CA PRO A 21 -7.19 -8.71 4.41
C PRO A 21 -5.94 -9.03 3.58
N PRO A 22 -6.06 -9.18 2.25
CA PRO A 22 -4.91 -9.36 1.37
C PRO A 22 -4.00 -8.14 1.45
N LEU A 23 -2.70 -8.42 1.43
CA LEU A 23 -1.66 -7.41 1.45
C LEU A 23 -1.20 -7.09 0.04
N TYR A 24 -0.84 -5.84 -0.18
CA TYR A 24 -0.37 -5.31 -1.46
C TYR A 24 0.98 -4.66 -1.27
N LYS A 25 1.93 -4.98 -2.16
CA LYS A 25 3.20 -4.25 -2.24
C LYS A 25 2.97 -2.96 -3.00
N VAL A 26 3.49 -1.86 -2.49
CA VAL A 26 3.57 -0.58 -3.20
C VAL A 26 4.98 -0.43 -3.77
N LEU A 27 5.07 -0.15 -5.06
CA LEU A 27 6.29 -0.11 -5.84
C LEU A 27 6.48 1.28 -6.46
N LEU A 28 7.74 1.71 -6.57
CA LEU A 28 8.14 2.77 -7.49
C LEU A 28 8.80 2.14 -8.71
N LEU A 29 8.53 2.69 -9.89
CA LEU A 29 9.13 2.28 -11.15
C LEU A 29 10.17 3.31 -11.60
N ASN A 30 11.24 2.84 -12.22
CA ASN A 30 12.29 3.69 -12.76
C ASN A 30 11.82 4.47 -13.98
N ASP A 31 12.37 5.66 -14.15
CA ASP A 31 12.26 6.50 -15.33
C ASP A 31 13.52 7.38 -15.46
N ASP A 32 13.75 7.96 -16.63
CA ASP A 32 14.98 8.72 -16.92
C ASP A 32 14.91 10.22 -16.56
N TYR A 33 13.80 10.70 -15.99
CA TYR A 33 13.53 12.14 -15.82
C TYR A 33 13.32 12.57 -14.37
N THR A 34 12.89 11.65 -13.49
CA THR A 34 12.67 11.95 -12.07
C THR A 34 14.00 12.03 -11.33
N PRO A 35 14.33 13.16 -10.67
CA PRO A 35 15.58 13.29 -9.91
C PRO A 35 15.66 12.31 -8.73
N MET A 36 16.86 11.78 -8.46
CA MET A 36 17.11 10.84 -7.35
C MET A 36 16.70 11.43 -5.98
N ASP A 37 17.00 12.71 -5.73
CA ASP A 37 16.61 13.39 -4.49
C ASP A 37 15.08 13.51 -4.35
N PHE A 38 14.35 13.66 -5.46
CA PHE A 38 12.89 13.67 -5.45
C PHE A 38 12.34 12.31 -4.99
N VAL A 39 12.90 11.21 -5.50
CA VAL A 39 12.53 9.85 -5.08
C VAL A 39 12.80 9.64 -3.59
N ILE A 40 13.94 10.13 -3.08
CA ILE A 40 14.24 10.08 -1.64
C ILE A 40 13.18 10.84 -0.83
N VAL A 41 12.81 12.05 -1.24
CA VAL A 41 11.75 12.84 -0.56
C VAL A 41 10.42 12.09 -0.56
N VAL A 42 10.03 11.45 -1.66
CA VAL A 42 8.82 10.63 -1.75
C VAL A 42 8.86 9.48 -0.73
N LEU A 43 9.97 8.76 -0.66
CA LEU A 43 10.16 7.62 0.26
C LEU A 43 10.12 8.06 1.73
N GLN A 44 10.73 9.20 2.06
CA GLN A 44 10.68 9.74 3.42
C GLN A 44 9.27 10.23 3.79
N LYS A 45 8.63 11.00 2.91
CA LYS A 45 7.35 11.67 3.19
C LYS A 45 6.18 10.70 3.25
N TYR A 46 6.08 9.75 2.32
CA TYR A 46 4.90 8.90 2.18
C TYR A 46 5.08 7.49 2.75
N PHE A 47 6.33 7.03 2.92
CA PHE A 47 6.62 5.69 3.44
C PHE A 47 7.36 5.71 4.78
N GLY A 48 7.64 6.90 5.33
CA GLY A 48 8.24 7.05 6.66
C GLY A 48 9.64 6.47 6.76
N MET A 49 10.35 6.36 5.63
CA MET A 49 11.73 5.88 5.62
C MET A 49 12.67 6.95 6.17
N ASP A 50 13.70 6.53 6.91
CA ASP A 50 14.87 7.38 7.12
C ASP A 50 15.63 7.59 5.79
N ARG A 51 16.58 8.54 5.80
CA ARG A 51 17.32 8.90 4.58
C ARG A 51 18.15 7.73 4.04
N GLU A 52 18.75 6.91 4.91
CA GLU A 52 19.61 5.81 4.47
C GLU A 52 18.80 4.71 3.77
N ARG A 53 17.68 4.32 4.36
CA ARG A 53 16.75 3.35 3.78
C ARG A 53 16.13 3.89 2.49
N ALA A 54 15.72 5.16 2.48
CA ALA A 54 15.21 5.79 1.28
C ALA A 54 16.25 5.79 0.14
N THR A 55 17.52 6.06 0.46
CA THR A 55 18.61 6.04 -0.51
C THR A 55 18.83 4.64 -1.08
N ARG A 56 18.80 3.60 -0.23
CA ARG A 56 18.90 2.20 -0.69
C ARG A 56 17.77 1.81 -1.63
N VAL A 57 16.52 2.14 -1.28
CA VAL A 57 15.36 1.84 -2.13
C VAL A 57 15.40 2.65 -3.44
N MET A 58 15.79 3.93 -3.38
CA MET A 58 15.96 4.75 -4.58
C MET A 58 17.01 4.13 -5.53
N LEU A 59 18.16 3.70 -5.01
CA LEU A 59 19.18 3.02 -5.82
C LEU A 59 18.69 1.70 -6.41
N GLN A 60 17.83 0.98 -5.68
CA GLN A 60 17.19 -0.24 -6.17
C GLN A 60 16.29 0.09 -7.37
N VAL A 61 15.40 1.08 -7.23
CA VAL A 61 14.55 1.56 -8.33
C VAL A 61 15.41 1.88 -9.55
N HIS A 62 16.45 2.69 -9.37
CA HIS A 62 17.31 3.14 -10.46
C HIS A 62 18.04 1.99 -11.19
N ARG A 63 18.52 0.97 -10.46
CA ARG A 63 19.34 -0.11 -11.01
C ARG A 63 18.54 -1.31 -11.50
N GLU A 64 17.44 -1.62 -10.82
CA GLU A 64 16.64 -2.83 -11.04
C GLU A 64 15.32 -2.53 -11.78
N GLY A 65 15.04 -1.26 -12.06
CA GLY A 65 13.83 -0.83 -12.75
C GLY A 65 12.62 -0.63 -11.83
N MET A 66 12.67 -1.16 -10.59
CA MET A 66 11.64 -0.97 -9.58
C MET A 66 12.16 -1.19 -8.16
N GLY A 67 11.40 -0.73 -7.16
CA GLY A 67 11.72 -0.91 -5.75
C GLY A 67 10.48 -0.95 -4.86
N VAL A 68 10.48 -1.86 -3.89
CA VAL A 68 9.38 -2.01 -2.93
C VAL A 68 9.47 -0.93 -1.86
N CYS A 69 8.43 -0.12 -1.77
CA CYS A 69 8.32 0.97 -0.81
C CYS A 69 7.68 0.52 0.51
N GLY A 70 6.81 -0.50 0.46
CA GLY A 70 6.20 -1.12 1.63
C GLY A 70 5.02 -2.02 1.26
N THR A 71 4.50 -2.74 2.25
CA THR A 71 3.38 -3.66 2.11
C THR A 71 2.23 -3.21 2.99
N PHE A 72 1.03 -3.08 2.41
CA PHE A 72 -0.14 -2.50 3.07
C PHE A 72 -1.43 -3.22 2.66
N PRO A 73 -2.50 -3.15 3.48
CA PRO A 73 -3.85 -3.47 3.01
C PRO A 73 -4.22 -2.62 1.78
N ARG A 74 -5.09 -3.16 0.92
CA ARG A 74 -5.48 -2.54 -0.36
C ARG A 74 -5.80 -1.05 -0.28
N ASP A 75 -6.60 -0.63 0.70
CA ASP A 75 -7.07 0.75 0.79
C ASP A 75 -5.93 1.73 1.14
N ILE A 76 -5.00 1.29 1.99
CA ILE A 76 -3.80 2.05 2.35
C ILE A 76 -2.83 2.08 1.17
N ALA A 77 -2.64 0.95 0.47
CA ALA A 77 -1.81 0.90 -0.73
C ALA A 77 -2.33 1.85 -1.82
N THR A 78 -3.65 1.83 -2.08
CA THR A 78 -4.33 2.72 -3.02
C THR A 78 -4.09 4.18 -2.67
N THR A 79 -4.32 4.56 -1.41
CA THR A 79 -4.12 5.92 -0.93
C THR A 79 -2.67 6.38 -1.13
N LYS A 80 -1.68 5.52 -0.83
CA LYS A 80 -0.26 5.85 -1.02
C LYS A 80 0.10 6.03 -2.49
N VAL A 81 -0.39 5.16 -3.36
CA VAL A 81 -0.20 5.28 -4.82
C VAL A 81 -0.73 6.63 -5.33
N GLU A 82 -1.96 7.00 -4.95
CA GLU A 82 -2.58 8.27 -5.35
C GLU A 82 -1.82 9.49 -4.81
N GLN A 83 -1.39 9.44 -3.55
CA GLN A 83 -0.61 10.52 -2.92
C GLN A 83 0.72 10.76 -3.64
N VAL A 84 1.45 9.69 -3.97
CA VAL A 84 2.73 9.77 -4.67
C VAL A 84 2.53 10.27 -6.10
N ALA A 85 1.55 9.71 -6.84
CA ALA A 85 1.25 10.11 -8.21
C ALA A 85 0.84 11.60 -8.30
N SER A 86 0.02 12.07 -7.35
CA SER A 86 -0.37 13.48 -7.26
C SER A 86 0.83 14.38 -6.98
N PHE A 87 1.69 14.00 -6.03
CA PHE A 87 2.89 14.76 -5.69
C PHE A 87 3.89 14.85 -6.85
N ALA A 88 4.14 13.74 -7.55
CA ALA A 88 4.97 13.68 -8.76
C ALA A 88 4.42 14.60 -9.85
N ARG A 89 3.11 14.54 -10.13
CA ARG A 89 2.47 15.41 -11.13
C ARG A 89 2.59 16.89 -10.79
N GLN A 90 2.39 17.26 -9.51
CA GLN A 90 2.54 18.65 -9.04
C GLN A 90 3.97 19.18 -9.25
N HIS A 91 4.97 18.31 -9.19
CA HIS A 91 6.38 18.64 -9.38
C HIS A 91 6.87 18.34 -10.81
N GLN A 92 5.96 18.02 -11.73
CA GLN A 92 6.26 17.77 -13.15
C GLN A 92 7.23 16.60 -13.38
N HIS A 93 7.17 15.57 -12.53
CA HIS A 93 7.94 14.34 -12.68
C HIS A 93 7.05 13.18 -13.16
N PRO A 94 7.54 12.33 -14.08
CA PRO A 94 6.78 11.17 -14.57
C PRO A 94 6.83 9.95 -13.65
N LEU A 95 7.36 10.09 -12.42
CA LEU A 95 7.50 9.02 -11.44
C LEU A 95 6.22 8.18 -11.28
N ALA A 96 6.31 6.91 -11.64
CA ALA A 96 5.19 5.98 -11.52
C ALA A 96 5.24 5.24 -10.18
N CYS A 97 4.10 5.21 -9.50
CA CYS A 97 3.86 4.41 -8.29
C CYS A 97 2.71 3.46 -8.55
N VAL A 98 2.90 2.17 -8.25
CA VAL A 98 1.91 1.12 -8.50
C VAL A 98 1.77 0.21 -7.28
N MET A 99 0.74 -0.64 -7.27
CA MET A 99 0.58 -1.69 -6.27
C MET A 99 0.29 -3.03 -6.93
N GLU A 100 0.81 -4.11 -6.35
CA GLU A 100 0.56 -5.50 -6.75
C GLU A 100 0.12 -6.32 -5.55
N GLU A 101 -0.69 -7.37 -5.77
CA GLU A 101 -1.04 -8.32 -4.71
C GLU A 101 0.22 -9.10 -4.29
N ASN A 102 0.43 -9.23 -2.99
CA ASN A 102 1.67 -9.75 -2.42
C ASN A 102 1.81 -11.27 -2.48
#